data_AF-A0A959WA11-F1
#
_entry.id   AF-A0A959WA11-F1
#
_cell.length_a   1.000
_cell.length_b   1.000
_cell.length_c   1.000
_cell.angle_alpha   90.00
_cell.angle_beta   90.00
_cell.angle_gamma   90.00
#
_symmetry.space_group_name_H-M   'P 1'
#
loop_
_entity.id
_entity.type
_entity.pdbx_description
1 polymer ?
#
loop_
_entity_poly.entity_id
_entity_poly.type
_entity_poly.pdbx_seq_one_letter_code
_entity_poly.pdbx_strand_id
1 'polypeptide(L)'
;MEHGSIDAPRPPLMREGDPGGPPAVAPGPQPQRPIDGVVRCASCHRYPLVGEQVTRHIGRHGEEWACETCEREGRGRRLGAVTGGDRVRSLSGAANVHRAV
;
A
#
# COMPACT_ATOMS: atom_id res chain seq x y z
N MET A 1 -35.41 -55.48 -18.95
CA MET A 1 -34.66 -56.06 -17.82
C MET A 1 -33.19 -55.89 -18.17
N GLU A 2 -32.61 -54.73 -17.86
CA GLU A 2 -31.66 -54.50 -16.74
C GLU A 2 -30.29 -54.19 -17.40
N HIS A 3 -29.46 -53.22 -17.08
CA HIS A 3 -29.40 -52.16 -16.08
C HIS A 3 -28.62 -50.98 -16.67
N GLY A 4 -29.01 -49.75 -16.33
CA GLY A 4 -28.14 -48.58 -16.52
C GLY A 4 -26.94 -48.62 -15.58
N SER A 5 -25.82 -48.07 -16.03
CA SER A 5 -24.82 -47.53 -15.11
C SER A 5 -24.12 -46.35 -15.77
N ILE A 6 -24.48 -45.18 -15.26
CA ILE A 6 -23.81 -43.90 -15.41
C ILE A 6 -22.48 -44.03 -14.67
N ASP A 7 -21.37 -44.05 -15.39
CA ASP A 7 -20.05 -43.92 -14.78
C ASP A 7 -19.89 -42.47 -14.32
N ALA A 8 -19.85 -42.30 -13.01
CA ALA A 8 -20.04 -41.04 -12.31
C ALA A 8 -18.93 -40.01 -12.60
N PRO A 9 -19.24 -38.70 -12.58
CA PRO A 9 -18.21 -37.68 -12.60
C PRO A 9 -17.33 -37.81 -11.35
N ARG A 10 -16.03 -37.79 -11.61
CA ARG A 10 -14.92 -37.76 -10.64
C ARG A 10 -15.23 -36.73 -9.53
N PRO A 11 -15.11 -37.08 -8.24
CA PRO A 11 -15.31 -36.10 -7.17
C PRO A 11 -14.27 -34.97 -7.29
N PRO A 12 -14.66 -33.70 -7.07
CA PRO A 12 -13.68 -32.63 -6.96
C PRO A 12 -12.80 -32.89 -5.75
N LEU A 13 -11.48 -32.87 -5.98
CA LEU A 13 -10.46 -32.95 -4.93
C LEU A 13 -10.78 -31.91 -3.87
N MET A 14 -10.94 -32.40 -2.65
CA MET A 14 -11.31 -31.59 -1.51
C MET A 14 -10.19 -30.62 -1.16
N ARG A 15 -10.64 -29.48 -0.67
CA ARG A 15 -9.92 -28.30 -0.22
C ARG A 15 -9.10 -28.62 1.03
N GLU A 16 -7.80 -28.82 0.87
CA GLU A 16 -6.86 -28.81 1.99
C GLU A 16 -6.32 -27.39 2.18
N GLY A 17 -6.86 -26.72 3.20
CA GLY A 17 -6.26 -25.53 3.75
C GLY A 17 -5.06 -25.92 4.61
N ASP A 18 -3.90 -25.37 4.29
CA ASP A 18 -2.80 -25.17 5.24
C ASP A 18 -2.36 -23.70 5.16
N PRO A 19 -2.63 -22.88 6.20
CA PRO A 19 -2.11 -21.53 6.32
C PRO A 19 -0.75 -21.59 7.04
N GLY A 20 0.25 -22.21 6.43
CA GLY A 20 1.61 -22.34 6.98
C GLY A 20 2.60 -21.28 6.49
N GLY A 21 2.12 -20.17 5.90
CA GLY A 21 3.00 -19.04 5.63
C GLY A 21 3.42 -18.38 6.94
N PRO A 22 4.70 -17.98 7.13
CA PRO A 22 5.10 -17.21 8.29
C PRO A 22 4.13 -16.03 8.42
N PRO A 23 3.69 -15.66 9.64
CA PRO A 23 2.78 -14.53 9.80
C PRO A 23 3.40 -13.38 9.02
N ALA A 24 2.68 -12.91 7.99
CA ALA A 24 3.07 -11.73 7.26
C ALA A 24 3.23 -10.68 8.35
N VAL A 25 4.50 -10.39 8.68
CA VAL A 25 4.84 -9.44 9.74
C VAL A 25 4.16 -8.17 9.30
N ALA A 26 3.04 -7.85 9.95
CA ALA A 26 2.42 -6.55 9.79
C ALA A 26 3.57 -5.59 10.07
N PRO A 27 4.00 -4.78 9.08
CA PRO A 27 5.11 -3.88 9.31
C PRO A 27 4.72 -3.07 10.53
N GLY A 28 5.45 -3.28 11.63
CA GLY A 28 5.25 -2.50 12.85
C GLY A 28 5.25 -1.03 12.45
N PRO A 29 4.52 -0.16 13.16
CA PRO A 29 4.39 1.24 12.79
C PRO A 29 5.79 1.83 12.63
N GLN A 30 6.23 1.93 11.36
CA GLN A 30 7.49 2.55 11.00
C GLN A 30 7.40 3.98 11.51
N PRO A 31 8.44 4.52 12.17
CA PRO A 31 8.42 5.89 12.61
C PRO A 31 8.10 6.77 11.41
N GLN A 32 6.92 7.41 11.45
CA GLN A 32 6.43 8.35 10.45
C GLN A 32 7.37 9.56 10.49
N ARG A 33 8.46 9.50 9.73
CA ARG A 33 9.36 10.63 9.58
C ARG A 33 8.60 11.65 8.73
N PRO A 34 8.30 12.84 9.26
CA PRO A 34 7.68 13.88 8.45
C PRO A 34 8.58 14.12 7.24
N ILE A 35 8.00 14.09 6.06
CA ILE A 35 8.73 14.44 4.84
C ILE A 35 8.82 15.96 4.85
N ASP A 36 9.95 16.48 5.30
CA ASP A 36 10.24 17.89 5.25
C ASP A 36 10.39 18.29 3.77
N GLY A 37 9.46 19.11 3.30
CA GLY A 37 9.55 19.66 1.97
C GLY A 37 8.98 18.79 0.87
N VAL A 38 9.39 19.20 -0.32
CA VAL A 38 8.45 19.36 -1.42
C VAL A 38 8.33 18.02 -2.17
N VAL A 39 7.33 17.22 -1.80
CA VAL A 39 7.12 15.89 -2.39
C VAL A 39 6.47 16.02 -3.78
N ARG A 40 7.00 15.25 -4.74
CA ARG A 40 6.44 15.07 -6.08
C ARG A 40 5.82 13.68 -6.18
N CYS A 41 4.66 13.56 -6.83
CA CYS A 41 4.11 12.25 -7.18
C CYS A 41 4.94 11.62 -8.31
N ALA A 42 5.50 10.43 -8.10
CA ALA A 42 6.27 9.73 -9.12
C ALA A 42 5.38 9.27 -10.31
N SER A 43 4.08 9.00 -10.08
CA SER A 43 3.17 8.55 -11.14
C SER A 43 2.60 9.65 -12.03
N CYS A 44 2.21 10.80 -11.46
CA CYS A 44 1.58 11.90 -12.22
C CYS A 44 2.42 13.17 -12.27
N HIS A 45 3.60 13.15 -11.66
CA HIS A 45 4.55 14.25 -11.62
C HIS A 45 4.06 15.53 -10.92
N ARG A 46 2.87 15.51 -10.32
CA ARG A 46 2.33 16.65 -9.58
C ARG A 46 3.22 16.99 -8.38
N TYR A 47 3.44 18.28 -8.22
CA TYR A 47 4.30 18.88 -7.21
C TYR A 47 3.85 20.33 -7.01
N PRO A 48 3.84 20.87 -5.79
CA PRO A 48 4.04 20.17 -4.51
C PRO A 48 2.79 19.37 -4.08
N LEU A 49 2.97 18.34 -3.25
CA LEU A 49 1.87 17.57 -2.64
C LEU A 49 1.52 18.06 -1.22
N VAL A 50 1.82 19.33 -0.90
CA VAL A 50 1.65 19.90 0.44
C VAL A 50 0.20 19.78 0.94
N GLY A 51 0.03 19.29 2.17
CA GLY A 51 -1.27 19.09 2.81
C GLY A 51 -1.92 17.74 2.52
N GLU A 52 -1.38 16.98 1.56
CA GLU A 52 -1.96 15.72 1.09
C GLU A 52 -1.36 14.49 1.76
N GLN A 53 -2.13 13.41 1.76
CA GLN A 53 -1.63 12.09 2.08
C GLN A 53 -0.89 11.52 0.88
N VAL A 54 0.32 11.03 1.13
CA VAL A 54 1.16 10.37 0.14
C VAL A 54 1.47 8.96 0.60
N THR A 55 1.50 8.04 -0.35
CA THR A 55 1.91 6.65 -0.11
C THR A 55 3.37 6.52 -0.50
N ARG A 56 4.20 5.98 0.42
CA ARG A 56 5.59 5.65 0.15
C ARG A 56 5.67 4.27 -0.49
N HIS A 57 6.36 4.21 -1.63
CA HIS A 57 6.72 2.98 -2.31
C HIS A 57 8.24 2.81 -2.29
N ILE A 58 8.72 1.58 -2.22
CA ILE A 58 10.11 1.24 -2.52
C ILE A 58 10.14 0.48 -3.85
N GLY A 59 10.71 1.14 -4.86
CA GLY A 59 10.85 0.66 -6.22
C GLY A 59 12.31 0.41 -6.58
N ARG A 60 12.57 0.22 -7.90
CA ARG A 60 13.93 0.00 -8.41
C ARG A 60 14.86 1.20 -8.18
N HIS A 61 14.30 2.40 -8.09
CA HIS A 61 15.04 3.65 -7.94
C HIS A 61 15.12 4.15 -6.49
N GLY A 62 14.66 3.35 -5.53
CA GLY A 62 14.59 3.71 -4.12
C GLY A 62 13.20 4.13 -3.68
N GLU A 63 13.13 5.09 -2.75
CA GLU A 63 11.87 5.57 -2.20
C GLU A 63 11.18 6.53 -3.17
N GLU A 64 9.92 6.23 -3.49
CA GLU A 64 9.07 7.01 -4.39
C GLU A 64 7.72 7.29 -3.73
N TRP A 65 7.08 8.40 -4.09
CA TRP A 65 5.82 8.84 -3.48
C TRP A 65 4.68 8.87 -4.50
N ALA A 66 3.51 8.35 -4.13
CA ALA A 66 2.27 8.49 -4.89
C ALA A 66 1.31 9.44 -4.16
N CYS A 67 0.66 10.35 -4.89
CA CYS A 67 -0.44 11.13 -4.31
C CYS A 67 -1.71 10.28 -4.14
N GLU A 68 -2.61 10.71 -3.25
CA GLU A 68 -3.86 10.01 -2.94
C GLU A 68 -4.66 9.58 -4.19
N THR A 69 -4.78 10.47 -5.18
CA THR A 69 -5.49 10.15 -6.44
C THR A 69 -4.80 9.03 -7.22
N CYS A 70 -3.46 9.04 -7.32
CA CYS A 70 -2.72 7.99 -8.00
C CYS A 70 -2.78 6.66 -7.24
N GLU A 71 -2.86 6.70 -5.92
CA GLU A 71 -3.03 5.50 -5.12
C GLU A 71 -4.43 4.91 -5.29
N ARG A 72 -5.47 5.75 -5.20
CA ARG A 72 -6.88 5.33 -5.39
C ARG A 72 -7.13 4.73 -6.78
N GLU A 73 -6.49 5.27 -7.81
CA GLU A 73 -6.57 4.76 -9.19
C GLU A 73 -5.64 3.56 -9.44
N GLY A 74 -4.85 3.13 -8.45
CA GLY A 74 -3.92 2.00 -8.58
C GLY A 74 -2.67 2.30 -9.42
N ARG A 75 -2.41 3.57 -9.76
CA ARG A 75 -1.18 3.99 -10.48
C ARG A 75 0.08 3.84 -9.61
N GLY A 76 -0.04 3.98 -8.29
CA GLY A 76 1.04 3.77 -7.32
C GLY A 76 1.64 2.36 -7.33
N ARG A 77 0.85 1.34 -7.72
CA ARG A 77 1.31 -0.07 -7.79
C ARG A 77 2.54 -0.28 -8.69
N ARG A 78 2.74 0.60 -9.67
CA ARG A 78 3.89 0.53 -10.59
C ARG A 78 5.20 1.00 -9.96
N LEU A 79 5.12 1.74 -8.85
CA LEU A 79 6.26 2.28 -8.12
C LEU A 79 6.91 1.24 -7.19
N GLY A 80 6.27 0.09 -6.98
CA GLY A 80 6.81 -0.98 -6.14
C GLY A 80 6.05 -1.15 -4.82
N ALA A 81 6.72 -1.78 -3.86
CA ALA A 81 6.11 -2.22 -2.61
C ALA A 81 5.78 -1.02 -1.71
N VAL A 82 4.57 -1.00 -1.14
CA VAL A 82 4.16 0.04 -0.18
C VAL A 82 4.90 -0.15 1.14
N THR A 83 5.51 0.92 1.64
CA THR A 83 6.26 0.90 2.91
C THR A 83 5.74 1.88 3.96
N GLY A 84 4.73 2.67 3.62
CA GLY A 84 4.08 3.58 4.56
C GLY A 84 3.20 4.60 3.86
N GLY A 85 2.54 5.42 4.67
CA GLY A 85 1.83 6.60 4.21
C GLY A 85 2.12 7.76 5.16
N ASP A 86 2.36 8.93 4.60
CA ASP A 86 2.74 10.13 5.33
C ASP A 86 1.91 11.31 4.83
N ARG A 87 1.73 12.33 5.67
CA ARG A 87 1.09 13.59 5.26
C ARG A 87 2.16 14.64 5.01
N VAL A 88 2.19 15.20 3.81
CA VAL A 88 3.18 16.22 3.43
C VAL A 88 2.87 17.52 4.16
N ARG A 89 3.83 18.05 4.91
CA ARG A 89 3.68 19.32 5.65
C ARG A 89 4.37 20.46 4.90
N SER A 90 3.81 21.67 4.98
CA SER A 90 4.48 22.86 4.47
C SER A 90 5.77 23.13 5.26
N LEU A 91 6.85 23.50 4.57
CA LEU A 91 8.15 23.88 5.17
C LEU A 91 8.13 25.16 6.04
N SER A 92 6.95 25.72 6.36
CA SER A 92 6.85 27.02 7.05
C SER A 92 5.74 27.09 8.09
N GLY A 93 5.26 25.95 8.63
CA GLY A 93 3.98 25.92 9.35
C GLY A 93 3.90 25.41 10.78
N ALA A 94 4.93 24.78 11.38
CA ALA A 94 4.87 24.39 12.81
C ALA A 94 6.22 23.97 13.39
N ALA A 95 7.12 24.94 13.60
CA ALA A 95 7.78 24.96 14.89
C ALA A 95 6.68 25.24 15.93
N ASN A 96 6.45 24.30 16.86
CA ASN A 96 5.70 24.52 18.10
C ASN A 96 4.22 24.93 17.98
N VAL A 97 3.31 23.94 17.92
CA VAL A 97 2.00 24.10 18.57
C VAL A 97 2.00 23.21 19.81
N HIS A 98 2.64 23.68 20.87
CA HIS A 98 2.40 23.13 22.20
C HIS A 98 0.98 23.52 22.61
N ARG A 99 0.13 22.51 22.85
CA ARG A 99 -1.19 22.71 23.47
C ARG A 99 -0.93 23.34 24.84
N ALA A 100 -1.30 24.61 25.02
CA ALA A 100 -1.38 25.20 26.36
C ALA A 100 -2.47 24.44 27.13
N VAL A 101 -2.11 23.94 28.32
CA VAL A 101 -3.00 23.28 29.29
C VAL A 101 -3.37 24.31 30.34
#